data_AF-A0A662X3A1-F1
#
_entry.id   AF-A0A662X3A1-F1
#
_cell.length_a   1.000
_cell.length_b   1.000
_cell.length_c   1.000
_cell.angle_alpha   90.00
_cell.angle_beta   90.00
_cell.angle_gamma   90.00
#
_symmetry.space_group_name_H-M   'P 1'
#
loop_
_entity.id
_entity.type
_entity.pdbx_description
1 polymer ?
#
loop_
_entity_poly.entity_id
_entity_poly.type
_entity_poly.pdbx_seq_one_letter_code
_entity_poly.pdbx_strand_id
1 'polypeptide(L)'
;MIACPAYQAAQKEACRCETAATVGSANRNRLVHFLTENGAPEKELEDAAVDALLAKYEGQEPTMFLRLLKKYPAALQADPKKTNFMDDILKHGGADEPPASKRKTKRKARAAEEKPVDEHIEL
;
A
#
# COMPACT_ATOMS: atom_id res chain seq x y z
N MET A 1 2.16 -12.15 -12.28
CA MET A 1 2.12 -11.89 -10.83
C MET A 1 0.74 -11.33 -10.50
N ILE A 2 -0.12 -12.13 -9.87
CA ILE A 2 -1.46 -11.68 -9.46
C ILE A 2 -1.27 -10.86 -8.19
N ALA A 3 -1.08 -9.54 -8.33
CA ALA A 3 -1.13 -8.66 -7.18
C ALA A 3 -2.58 -8.61 -6.66
N CYS A 4 -2.75 -8.71 -5.34
CA CYS A 4 -4.04 -8.66 -4.68
C CYS A 4 -4.85 -7.45 -5.20
N PRO A 5 -6.05 -7.65 -5.79
CA PRO A 5 -6.84 -6.56 -6.37
C PRO A 5 -7.16 -5.44 -5.38
N ALA A 6 -7.31 -5.78 -4.09
CA ALA A 6 -7.53 -4.82 -3.00
C ALA A 6 -6.34 -3.88 -2.80
N TYR A 7 -5.12 -4.40 -2.92
CA TYR A 7 -3.89 -3.61 -2.80
C TYR A 7 -3.76 -2.59 -3.94
N GLN A 8 -4.18 -2.97 -5.16
CA GLN A 8 -4.08 -2.08 -6.32
C GLN A 8 -5.03 -0.87 -6.27
N ALA A 9 -6.25 -0.99 -5.72
CA ALA A 9 -7.19 0.13 -5.68
C ALA A 9 -6.73 1.21 -4.68
N ALA A 10 -6.36 0.80 -3.47
CA ALA A 10 -5.84 1.71 -2.45
C ALA A 10 -4.49 2.33 -2.87
N GLN A 11 -3.62 1.54 -3.52
CA GLN A 11 -2.39 2.08 -4.11
C GLN A 11 -2.66 3.10 -5.22
N LYS A 12 -3.64 2.88 -6.10
CA LYS A 12 -3.95 3.86 -7.16
C LYS A 12 -4.50 5.18 -6.60
N GLU A 13 -5.24 5.13 -5.49
CA GLU A 13 -5.73 6.32 -4.81
C GLU A 13 -4.59 7.05 -4.07
N ALA A 14 -3.68 6.30 -3.44
CA ALA A 14 -2.60 6.87 -2.62
C ALA A 14 -1.32 7.21 -3.41
N CYS A 15 -1.06 6.56 -4.55
CA CYS A 15 0.13 6.77 -5.36
C CYS A 15 -0.17 7.71 -6.53
N ARG A 16 0.47 8.88 -6.50
CA ARG A 16 0.60 9.74 -7.68
C ARG A 16 1.87 9.35 -8.45
N CYS A 17 1.76 9.23 -9.77
CA CYS A 17 2.94 9.06 -10.61
C CYS A 17 3.72 10.38 -10.67
N GLU A 18 4.97 10.34 -10.20
CA GLU A 18 5.96 11.41 -10.31
C GLU A 18 6.88 11.11 -11.51
N THR A 19 7.46 12.16 -12.09
CA THR A 19 8.48 12.00 -13.15
C THR A 19 9.84 11.79 -12.53
N ALA A 20 10.76 11.08 -13.18
CA ALA A 20 12.10 10.84 -12.67
C ALA A 20 12.84 12.13 -12.23
N ALA A 21 12.59 13.26 -12.92
CA ALA A 21 13.17 14.56 -12.58
C ALA A 21 12.63 15.17 -11.26
N THR A 22 11.41 14.80 -10.85
CA THR A 22 10.73 15.36 -9.67
C THR A 22 10.71 14.42 -8.47
N VAL A 23 11.02 13.13 -8.65
CA VAL A 23 10.99 12.13 -7.57
C VAL A 23 11.83 12.56 -6.36
N GLY A 24 13.05 13.07 -6.58
CA GLY A 24 13.94 13.46 -5.48
C GLY A 24 13.36 14.57 -4.60
N SER A 25 12.87 15.65 -5.21
CA SER A 25 12.25 16.76 -4.48
C SER A 25 10.91 16.36 -3.86
N ALA A 26 10.12 15.53 -4.53
CA ALA A 26 8.87 15.00 -3.98
C ALA A 26 9.11 14.14 -2.73
N ASN A 27 10.11 13.24 -2.75
CA ASN A 27 10.50 12.43 -1.60
C ASN A 27 11.00 13.27 -0.44
N ARG A 28 11.80 14.31 -0.72
CA ARG A 28 12.27 15.24 0.30
C ARG A 28 11.11 15.97 0.98
N ASN A 29 10.21 16.56 0.18
CA ASN A 29 9.03 17.25 0.70
C ASN A 29 8.15 16.32 1.54
N ARG A 30 7.97 15.08 1.09
CA ARG A 30 7.20 14.07 1.82
C ARG A 30 7.86 13.69 3.15
N LEU A 31 9.18 13.55 3.17
CA LEU A 31 9.93 13.23 4.39
C LEU A 31 9.85 14.37 5.41
N VAL A 32 10.11 15.60 4.98
CA VAL A 32 10.01 16.79 5.86
C VAL A 32 8.61 16.90 6.45
N HIS A 33 7.58 16.82 5.60
CA HIS A 33 6.19 16.83 6.07
C HIS A 33 5.90 15.72 7.07
N PHE A 34 6.35 14.49 6.79
CA PHE A 34 6.16 13.36 7.70
C PHE A 34 6.82 13.60 9.07
N LEU A 35 8.05 14.10 9.10
CA LEU A 35 8.79 14.33 10.35
C LEU A 35 8.14 15.47 11.16
N THR A 36 7.73 16.56 10.51
CA THR A 36 7.06 17.69 11.16
C THR A 36 5.74 17.28 11.80
N GLU A 37 4.86 16.60 11.06
CA GLU A 37 3.54 16.19 11.55
C GLU A 37 3.63 15.19 12.72
N ASN A 38 4.73 14.44 12.81
CA ASN A 38 4.94 13.44 13.85
C ASN A 38 5.85 13.94 14.99
N GLY A 39 6.13 15.24 15.05
CA GLY A 39 6.87 15.85 16.15
C GLY A 39 8.32 15.39 16.27
N ALA A 40 8.98 15.15 15.12
CA ALA A 40 10.40 14.82 15.11
C ALA A 40 11.23 15.96 15.74
N PRO A 41 12.33 15.63 16.43
CA PRO A 41 13.21 16.64 17.02
C PRO A 41 13.84 17.52 15.92
N GLU A 42 14.13 18.78 16.24
CA GLU A 42 14.70 19.75 15.27
C GLU A 42 15.95 19.23 14.56
N LYS A 43 16.80 18.48 15.28
CA LYS A 43 18.00 17.84 14.71
C LYS A 43 17.72 16.89 13.56
N GLU A 44 16.55 16.24 13.56
CA GLU A 44 16.12 15.35 12.47
C GLU A 44 15.45 16.13 11.32
N LEU A 45 15.03 17.38 11.56
CA LEU A 45 14.48 18.30 10.55
C LEU A 45 15.55 19.13 9.84
N GLU A 46 16.77 19.20 10.37
CA GLU A 46 17.89 19.90 9.73
C GLU A 46 18.14 19.36 8.32
N ASP A 47 18.42 20.25 7.36
CA ASP A 47 18.59 19.89 5.95
C ASP A 47 19.63 18.79 5.75
N ALA A 48 20.76 18.86 6.47
CA ALA A 48 21.82 17.86 6.39
C ALA A 48 21.36 16.48 6.88
N ALA A 49 20.52 16.41 7.92
CA ALA A 49 19.99 15.15 8.44
C ALA A 49 18.96 14.54 7.48
N VAL A 50 18.08 15.38 6.92
CA VAL A 50 17.11 14.98 5.90
C VAL A 50 17.82 14.43 4.66
N ASP A 51 18.79 15.17 4.14
CA ASP A 51 19.53 14.78 2.93
C ASP A 51 20.37 13.52 3.17
N ALA A 52 20.99 13.37 4.34
CA ALA A 52 21.72 12.16 4.72
C ALA A 52 20.80 10.92 4.81
N LEU A 53 19.59 11.10 5.34
CA LEU A 53 18.61 10.02 5.41
C LEU A 53 18.12 9.61 4.01
N LEU A 54 17.85 10.57 3.14
CA LEU A 54 17.45 10.31 1.76
C LEU A 54 18.56 9.61 0.97
N ALA A 55 19.81 10.07 1.07
CA ALA A 55 20.96 9.43 0.41
C ALA A 55 21.16 7.98 0.87
N LYS A 56 20.93 7.69 2.16
CA LYS A 56 21.03 6.32 2.70
C LYS A 56 19.99 5.36 2.10
N TYR A 57 18.84 5.88 1.68
CA TYR A 57 17.72 5.09 1.17
C TYR A 57 17.38 5.45 -0.28
N GLU A 58 18.33 5.94 -1.07
CA GLU A 58 18.11 6.28 -2.48
C GLU A 58 17.60 5.06 -3.26
N GLY A 59 16.45 5.21 -3.93
CA GLY A 59 15.75 4.12 -4.62
C GLY A 59 15.05 3.10 -3.70
N GLN A 60 15.12 3.30 -2.39
CA GLN A 60 14.45 2.50 -1.35
C GLN A 60 13.63 3.37 -0.38
N GLU A 61 13.15 4.52 -0.82
CA GLU A 61 12.40 5.48 -0.03
C GLU A 61 11.11 4.88 0.57
N PRO A 62 10.35 3.98 -0.10
CA PRO A 62 9.23 3.30 0.53
C PRO A 62 9.65 2.51 1.79
N THR A 63 10.81 1.86 1.75
CA THR A 63 11.37 1.12 2.89
C THR A 63 11.78 2.07 4.02
N MET A 64 12.29 3.26 3.69
CA MET A 64 12.59 4.31 4.67
C MET A 64 11.33 4.71 5.44
N PHE A 65 10.24 5.04 4.75
CA PHE A 65 8.98 5.42 5.40
C PHE A 65 8.42 4.29 6.28
N LEU A 66 8.47 3.03 5.82
CA LEU A 66 8.05 1.89 6.64
C LEU A 66 8.90 1.75 7.92
N ARG A 67 10.20 2.01 7.85
CA ARG A 67 11.07 1.98 9.03
C ARG A 67 10.80 3.14 9.99
N LEU A 68 10.47 4.32 9.47
CA LEU A 68 10.09 5.47 10.30
C LEU A 68 8.86 5.19 11.14
N LEU A 69 7.91 4.36 10.67
CA LEU A 69 6.75 3.95 11.48
C LEU A 69 7.13 3.20 12.77
N LYS A 70 8.32 2.61 12.86
CA LYS A 70 8.80 2.02 14.13
C LYS A 70 9.08 3.09 15.19
N LYS A 71 9.55 4.26 14.77
CA LYS A 71 9.76 5.44 15.64
C LYS A 71 8.46 6.21 15.86
N TYR A 72 7.63 6.31 14.82
CA TYR A 72 6.39 7.08 14.81
C TYR A 72 5.19 6.16 14.55
N PRO A 73 4.83 5.28 15.49
CA PRO A 73 3.75 4.31 15.29
C PRO A 73 2.38 4.97 15.12
N ALA A 74 2.16 6.13 15.76
CA ALA A 74 0.93 6.90 15.65
C ALA A 74 0.72 7.55 14.27
N ALA A 75 1.77 7.60 13.43
CA ALA A 75 1.69 8.11 12.06
C ALA A 75 0.83 7.20 11.16
N LEU A 76 0.72 5.91 11.51
CA LEU A 76 -0.10 4.97 10.78
C LEU A 76 -1.54 5.05 11.29
N GLN A 77 -2.33 5.91 10.66
CA GLN A 77 -3.76 6.04 10.97
C GLN A 77 -4.58 5.16 10.03
N ALA A 78 -5.37 4.25 10.61
CA ALA A 78 -6.38 3.52 9.88
C ALA A 78 -7.59 4.43 9.64
N ASP A 79 -8.08 4.50 8.40
CA ASP A 79 -9.34 5.17 8.10
C ASP A 79 -10.49 4.24 8.50
N PRO A 80 -11.29 4.57 9.53
CA PRO A 80 -12.36 3.69 10.00
C PRO A 80 -13.47 3.46 8.95
N LYS A 81 -13.54 4.31 7.92
CA LYS A 81 -14.52 4.18 6.84
C LYS A 81 -14.05 3.25 5.72
N LYS A 82 -12.75 2.95 5.64
CA LYS A 82 -12.17 2.08 4.62
C LYS A 82 -11.89 0.71 5.24
N THR A 83 -12.70 -0.29 4.90
CA THR A 83 -12.41 -1.69 5.25
C THR A 83 -11.56 -2.32 4.15
N ASN A 84 -10.56 -3.10 4.55
CA ASN A 84 -9.81 -3.92 3.61
C ASN A 84 -10.48 -5.29 3.45
N PHE A 85 -10.16 -6.01 2.37
CA PHE A 85 -10.65 -7.37 2.13
C PHE A 85 -10.47 -8.31 3.34
N MET A 86 -9.36 -8.17 4.07
CA MET A 86 -9.12 -8.96 5.28
C MET A 86 -10.00 -8.56 6.47
N ASP A 87 -10.33 -7.26 6.61
CA ASP A 87 -11.33 -6.81 7.60
C ASP A 87 -12.70 -7.40 7.30
N ASP A 88 -13.08 -7.46 6.02
CA ASP A 88 -14.35 -8.01 5.58
C ASP A 88 -14.42 -9.53 5.87
N ILE A 89 -13.36 -10.28 5.56
CA ILE A 89 -13.29 -11.73 5.88
C ILE A 89 -13.40 -11.96 7.40
N LEU A 90 -12.64 -11.22 8.21
CA LEU A 90 -12.64 -11.42 9.66
C LEU A 90 -13.99 -11.07 10.29
N LYS A 91 -14.66 -10.01 9.80
CA LYS A 91 -15.98 -9.59 10.28
C LYS A 91 -17.10 -10.53 9.85
N HIS A 92 -16.93 -11.24 8.74
CA HIS A 92 -17.92 -12.17 8.20
C HIS A 92 -17.65 -13.66 8.51
N GLY A 93 -16.60 -13.96 9.29
CA GLY A 93 -16.40 -15.20 10.04
C GLY A 93 -16.87 -16.50 9.36
N GLY A 94 -16.02 -17.08 8.50
CA GLY A 94 -16.10 -18.52 8.17
C GLY A 94 -17.37 -19.02 7.48
N ALA A 95 -18.19 -18.15 6.90
CA ALA A 95 -19.26 -18.58 6.00
C ALA A 95 -18.68 -18.79 4.60
N ASP A 96 -18.82 -19.99 4.05
CA ASP A 96 -18.51 -20.42 2.68
C ASP A 96 -19.32 -19.67 1.60
N GLU A 97 -19.49 -18.35 1.68
CA GLU A 97 -20.08 -17.55 0.62
C GLU A 97 -19.29 -16.26 0.37
N PRO A 98 -18.86 -16.01 -0.88
CA PRO A 98 -18.17 -14.78 -1.24
C PRO A 98 -19.12 -13.59 -1.09
N PRO A 99 -18.62 -12.42 -0.63
CA PRO A 99 -19.47 -11.25 -0.45
C PRO A 99 -20.12 -10.86 -1.79
N ALA A 100 -21.44 -10.73 -1.78
CA ALA A 100 -22.26 -10.41 -2.94
C ALA A 100 -21.84 -9.06 -3.55
N SER A 101 -20.91 -9.13 -4.51
CA SER A 101 -20.60 -8.01 -5.38
C SER A 101 -21.93 -7.60 -6.05
N LYS A 102 -22.36 -6.37 -5.85
CA LYS A 102 -23.43 -5.75 -6.64
C LYS A 102 -22.92 -5.57 -8.08
N ARG A 103 -22.69 -6.66 -8.81
CA ARG A 103 -22.44 -6.67 -10.25
C ARG A 103 -23.77 -6.42 -10.93
N LYS A 104 -24.00 -5.17 -11.34
CA LYS A 104 -24.98 -4.89 -12.38
C LYS A 104 -24.60 -5.71 -13.62
N THR A 105 -25.50 -6.63 -13.94
CA THR A 105 -25.46 -7.56 -15.06
C THR A 105 -25.34 -6.81 -16.39
N LYS A 106 -24.29 -7.09 -17.16
CA LYS A 106 -24.40 -7.11 -18.62
C LYS A 106 -23.65 -8.33 -19.15
N ARG A 107 -24.42 -9.39 -19.36
CA ARG A 107 -23.99 -10.65 -19.98
C ARG A 107 -23.45 -10.38 -21.38
N LYS A 108 -22.30 -10.93 -21.72
CA LYS A 108 -22.12 -11.59 -23.02
C LYS A 108 -21.19 -12.79 -22.83
N ALA A 109 -21.75 -13.94 -23.15
CA ALA A 109 -21.16 -15.25 -23.01
C ALA A 109 -20.01 -15.46 -24.00
N ARG A 110 -18.99 -16.22 -23.58
CA ARG A 110 -18.28 -17.13 -24.49
C ARG A 110 -17.78 -18.33 -23.68
N ALA A 111 -18.30 -19.48 -24.06
CA ALA A 111 -17.93 -20.80 -23.56
C ALA A 111 -16.53 -21.21 -24.05
N ALA A 112 -15.79 -21.92 -23.21
CA ALA A 112 -14.75 -22.91 -23.53
C ALA A 112 -14.21 -23.42 -22.17
N GLU A 113 -14.76 -24.53 -21.68
CA GLU A 113 -14.10 -25.85 -21.64
C GLU A 113 -13.13 -25.95 -20.44
N GLU A 114 -13.64 -26.57 -19.38
CA GLU A 114 -12.86 -27.03 -18.22
C GLU A 114 -11.96 -28.20 -18.62
N LYS A 115 -10.69 -28.14 -18.24
CA LYS A 115 -9.87 -29.33 -18.03
C LYS A 115 -9.32 -29.27 -16.60
N PRO A 116 -9.55 -30.29 -15.77
CA PRO A 116 -9.00 -30.32 -14.42
C PRO A 116 -7.50 -30.60 -14.53
N VAL A 117 -6.66 -29.74 -13.98
CA VAL A 117 -5.24 -30.04 -13.81
C VAL A 117 -5.00 -30.30 -12.34
N ASP A 118 -4.51 -31.52 -12.14
CA ASP A 118 -4.25 -32.28 -10.93
C ASP A 118 -3.54 -31.51 -9.82
N GLU A 119 -3.90 -31.88 -8.60
CA GLU A 119 -3.38 -31.33 -7.35
C GLU A 119 -1.95 -31.82 -7.07
N HIS A 120 -1.23 -31.04 -6.26
CA HIS A 120 -0.03 -31.43 -5.49
C HIS A 120 1.31 -31.51 -6.23
N ILE A 121 2.16 -30.51 -5.96
CA ILE A 121 3.58 -30.76 -5.70
C ILE A 121 3.94 -30.00 -4.43
N GLU A 122 4.12 -30.74 -3.34
CA GLU A 122 4.90 -30.34 -2.17
C GLU A 122 6.39 -30.39 -2.51
N LEU A 123 7.14 -29.50 -1.84
CA LEU A 123 8.61 -29.29 -1.80
C LEU A 123 9.24 -28.46 -2.93
#